data_AF-A0A832WNR0-F1
#
_entry.id   AF-A0A832WNR0-F1
#
_cell.length_a   1.000
_cell.length_b   1.000
_cell.length_c   1.000
_cell.angle_alpha   90.00
_cell.angle_beta   90.00
_cell.angle_gamma   90.00
#
_symmetry.space_group_name_H-M   'P 1'
#
loop_
_entity.id
_entity.type
_entity.pdbx_description
1 polymer ?
#
loop_
_entity_poly.entity_id
_entity_poly.type
_entity_poly.pdbx_seq_one_letter_code
_entity_poly.pdbx_strand_id
1 'polypeptide(L)'
;MPGVYENLSNNEIDTLSHFYQNNTEFVYVFNQSCEIQKDYPFFSYTLALKCHRQVIKKDILNQIQREGKEQTIKNLNESLRKEINDLGSEIYQLNNSERTFSANEWLSLSSDELSKSAQKLREAQEYLGRGNADNAVDSLVESSFDLYKAKVYLNVAKKESYSQSKIDAEEFKTLEKGIAQKWISDAENKIQELKTAEVGEFNGGLPQDYLNISKKYYSEENYYLSTMHAASSIALVKIELSNETKITNQSVIITKAKEELTLSKNSFENITATQKIDSPITELHLEMAGVYLEEADKNDSASIYPLAVDSIRNSIIAREQTRAVSELLANISEPADPLTTSEDTQKVSSGIMDSGGKLLKTVSKKFTQYFF
;
A
#
# COMPACT_ATOMS: atom_id res chain seq x y z
N MET A 1 -21.63 -13.86 5.84
CA MET A 1 -20.29 -13.97 6.45
C MET A 1 -19.77 -12.56 6.61
N PRO A 2 -19.04 -12.23 7.69
CA PRO A 2 -18.39 -10.93 7.82
C PRO A 2 -17.46 -10.68 6.63
N GLY A 3 -17.31 -9.42 6.23
CA GLY A 3 -16.41 -9.01 5.13
C GLY A 3 -14.93 -9.30 5.44
N VAL A 4 -14.05 -9.27 4.43
CA VAL A 4 -12.60 -9.51 4.61
C VAL A 4 -12.00 -8.60 5.68
N TYR A 5 -12.37 -7.32 5.67
CA TYR A 5 -11.89 -6.31 6.63
C TYR A 5 -12.35 -6.55 8.06
N GLU A 6 -13.63 -6.89 8.24
CA GLU A 6 -14.18 -7.24 9.56
C GLU A 6 -13.46 -8.47 10.13
N ASN A 7 -13.21 -9.48 9.30
CA ASN A 7 -12.46 -10.67 9.73
C ASN A 7 -11.02 -10.33 10.12
N LEU A 8 -10.34 -9.47 9.36
CA LEU A 8 -8.97 -9.04 9.70
C LEU A 8 -8.95 -8.31 11.05
N SER A 9 -9.84 -7.34 11.24
CA SER A 9 -9.93 -6.57 12.49
C SER A 9 -10.27 -7.45 13.69
N ASN A 10 -11.31 -8.28 13.59
CA ASN A 10 -11.72 -9.18 14.67
C ASN A 10 -10.58 -10.11 15.09
N ASN A 11 -9.94 -10.78 14.14
CA ASN A 11 -8.85 -11.71 14.44
C ASN A 11 -7.65 -11.02 15.11
N GLU A 12 -7.31 -9.81 14.66
CA GLU A 12 -6.20 -9.05 15.22
C GLU A 12 -6.52 -8.57 16.64
N ILE A 13 -7.71 -7.98 16.86
CA ILE A 13 -8.16 -7.53 18.19
C ILE A 13 -8.26 -8.72 19.16
N ASP A 14 -8.81 -9.85 18.73
CA ASP A 14 -8.90 -11.06 19.55
C ASP A 14 -7.51 -11.56 19.97
N THR A 15 -6.55 -11.55 19.03
CA THR A 15 -5.15 -11.93 19.30
C THR A 15 -4.50 -11.01 20.34
N LEU A 16 -4.76 -9.71 20.26
CA LEU A 16 -4.14 -8.70 21.12
C LEU A 16 -4.84 -8.53 22.48
N SER A 17 -6.11 -8.93 22.58
CA SER A 17 -6.94 -8.72 23.77
C SER A 17 -6.29 -9.23 25.05
N HIS A 18 -5.68 -10.42 25.03
CA HIS A 18 -5.03 -10.97 26.22
C HIS A 18 -3.81 -10.14 26.68
N PHE A 19 -3.05 -9.59 25.73
CA PHE A 19 -1.88 -8.77 26.04
C PHE A 19 -2.27 -7.44 26.69
N TYR A 20 -3.29 -6.77 26.15
CA TYR A 20 -3.73 -5.45 26.62
C TYR A 20 -4.63 -5.47 27.86
N GLN A 21 -5.16 -6.63 28.26
CA GLN A 21 -5.77 -6.80 29.59
C GLN A 21 -4.80 -6.48 30.73
N ASN A 22 -3.50 -6.72 30.53
CA ASN A 22 -2.47 -6.60 31.56
C ASN A 22 -1.36 -5.60 31.21
N ASN A 23 -1.49 -4.87 30.10
CA ASN A 23 -0.48 -3.91 29.64
C ASN A 23 -1.10 -2.54 29.33
N THR A 24 -0.57 -1.50 29.96
CA THR A 24 -1.02 -0.11 29.79
C THR A 24 -0.27 0.63 28.68
N GLU A 25 0.89 0.12 28.24
CA GLU A 25 1.64 0.72 27.14
C GLU A 25 0.87 0.54 25.83
N PHE A 26 0.62 1.63 25.09
CA PHE A 26 -0.17 1.65 23.84
C PHE A 26 -1.66 1.24 23.97
N VAL A 27 -2.18 1.06 25.18
CA VAL A 27 -3.58 0.64 25.40
C VAL A 27 -4.62 1.60 24.80
N TYR A 28 -4.29 2.90 24.71
CA TYR A 28 -5.19 3.89 24.11
C TYR A 28 -5.41 3.63 22.60
N VAL A 29 -4.38 3.22 21.86
CA VAL A 29 -4.48 2.87 20.44
C VAL A 29 -5.30 1.60 20.26
N PHE A 30 -5.09 0.62 21.16
CA PHE A 30 -5.86 -0.62 21.16
C PHE A 30 -7.35 -0.33 21.43
N ASN A 31 -7.67 0.49 22.43
CA ASN A 31 -9.05 0.89 22.72
C ASN A 31 -9.68 1.64 21.55
N GLN A 32 -8.96 2.57 20.91
CA GLN A 32 -9.46 3.24 19.70
C GLN A 32 -9.75 2.25 18.57
N SER A 33 -8.87 1.27 18.35
CA SER A 33 -9.10 0.20 17.36
C SER A 33 -10.39 -0.57 17.65
N CYS A 34 -10.65 -0.93 18.91
CA CYS A 34 -11.89 -1.58 19.34
C CYS A 34 -13.13 -0.70 19.16
N GLU A 35 -13.03 0.59 19.50
CA GLU A 35 -14.15 1.54 19.44
C GLU A 35 -14.65 1.76 18.02
N ILE A 36 -13.74 1.89 17.05
CA ILE A 36 -14.08 2.21 15.65
C ILE A 36 -14.32 0.97 14.78
N GLN A 37 -14.00 -0.23 15.28
CA GLN A 37 -14.04 -1.50 14.54
C GLN A 37 -15.32 -1.71 13.74
N LYS A 38 -16.46 -1.37 14.34
CA LYS A 38 -17.78 -1.64 13.74
C LYS A 38 -18.01 -0.79 12.48
N ASP A 39 -17.60 0.47 12.51
CA ASP A 39 -17.91 1.44 11.46
C ASP A 39 -16.74 1.58 10.46
N TYR A 40 -15.51 1.27 10.91
CA TYR A 40 -14.25 1.39 10.16
C TYR A 40 -13.34 0.16 10.42
N PRO A 41 -13.73 -1.03 9.93
CA PRO A 41 -13.02 -2.27 10.24
C PRO A 41 -11.60 -2.33 9.70
N PHE A 42 -11.30 -1.82 8.49
CA PHE A 42 -9.95 -1.95 7.95
C PHE A 42 -8.96 -0.99 8.63
N PHE A 43 -9.37 0.25 8.89
CA PHE A 43 -8.61 1.22 9.65
C PHE A 43 -8.42 0.76 11.11
N SER A 44 -9.47 0.18 11.73
CA SER A 44 -9.35 -0.51 13.02
C SER A 44 -8.26 -1.58 12.99
N TYR A 45 -8.23 -2.44 11.97
CA TYR A 45 -7.17 -3.43 11.78
C TYR A 45 -5.78 -2.77 11.69
N THR A 46 -5.63 -1.65 10.95
CA THR A 46 -4.34 -0.95 10.89
C THR A 46 -3.88 -0.38 12.23
N LEU A 47 -4.79 0.07 13.09
CA LEU A 47 -4.48 0.51 14.46
C LEU A 47 -4.08 -0.69 15.34
N ALA A 48 -4.78 -1.82 15.20
CA ALA A 48 -4.44 -3.05 15.89
C ALA A 48 -3.03 -3.55 15.50
N LEU A 49 -2.65 -3.46 14.22
CA LEU A 49 -1.29 -3.79 13.77
C LEU A 49 -0.21 -2.93 14.45
N LYS A 50 -0.48 -1.64 14.73
CA LYS A 50 0.46 -0.79 15.50
C LYS A 50 0.68 -1.34 16.91
N CYS A 51 -0.37 -1.89 17.51
CA CYS A 51 -0.33 -2.53 18.81
C CYS A 51 0.44 -3.86 18.74
N HIS A 52 0.19 -4.68 17.71
CA HIS A 52 0.91 -5.93 17.45
C HIS A 52 2.44 -5.72 17.34
N ARG A 53 2.87 -4.67 16.65
CA ARG A 53 4.31 -4.33 16.58
C ARG A 53 4.94 -4.13 17.96
N GLN A 54 4.21 -3.57 18.92
CA GLN A 54 4.70 -3.42 20.30
C GLN A 54 4.78 -4.76 21.03
N VAL A 55 3.83 -5.67 20.77
CA VAL A 55 3.89 -7.05 21.28
C VAL A 55 5.15 -7.75 20.80
N ILE A 56 5.41 -7.74 19.48
CA ILE A 56 6.63 -8.31 18.88
C ILE A 56 7.89 -7.73 19.52
N LYS A 57 7.95 -6.40 19.66
CA LYS A 57 9.09 -5.73 20.29
C LYS A 57 9.30 -6.21 21.72
N LYS A 58 8.24 -6.28 22.52
CA LYS A 58 8.29 -6.73 23.91
C LYS A 58 8.74 -8.19 24.01
N ASP A 59 8.24 -9.06 23.13
CA ASP A 59 8.60 -10.47 23.11
C ASP A 59 10.08 -10.67 22.78
N ILE A 60 10.62 -9.92 21.80
CA ILE A 60 12.04 -9.94 21.45
C ILE A 60 12.89 -9.42 22.63
N LEU A 61 12.49 -8.33 23.28
CA LEU A 61 13.20 -7.81 24.47
C LEU A 61 13.19 -8.81 25.63
N ASN A 62 12.08 -9.51 25.84
CA ASN A 62 11.98 -10.57 26.85
C ASN A 62 12.88 -11.77 26.51
N GLN A 63 12.99 -12.14 25.22
CA GLN A 63 13.94 -13.17 24.78
C GLN A 63 15.39 -12.74 25.05
N ILE A 64 15.75 -11.48 24.75
CA ILE A 64 17.08 -10.93 25.04
C ILE A 64 17.41 -11.02 26.54
N GLN A 65 16.44 -10.72 27.41
CA GLN A 65 16.62 -10.83 28.86
C GLN A 65 16.85 -12.27 29.33
N ARG A 66 16.20 -13.25 28.70
CA ARG A 66 16.28 -14.67 29.09
C ARG A 66 17.50 -15.38 28.52
N GLU A 67 17.84 -15.13 27.26
CA GLU A 67 18.81 -15.92 26.49
C GLU A 67 20.09 -15.13 26.14
N GLY A 68 20.08 -13.82 26.34
CA GLY A 68 21.16 -12.93 25.97
C GLY A 68 21.04 -12.41 24.54
N LYS A 69 21.47 -11.15 24.34
CA LYS A 69 21.29 -10.40 23.09
C LYS A 69 21.86 -11.12 21.86
N GLU A 70 23.08 -11.64 21.97
CA GLU A 70 23.76 -12.31 20.85
C GLU A 70 23.01 -13.57 20.39
N GLN A 71 22.57 -14.40 21.33
CA GLN A 71 21.85 -15.63 21.02
C GLN A 71 20.47 -15.33 20.43
N THR A 72 19.74 -14.37 20.98
CA THR A 72 18.43 -13.95 20.44
C THR A 72 18.58 -13.40 19.02
N ILE A 73 19.55 -12.52 18.77
CA ILE A 73 19.83 -11.99 17.42
C ILE A 73 20.14 -13.12 16.45
N LYS A 74 20.98 -14.09 16.84
CA LYS A 74 21.32 -15.24 15.99
C LYS A 74 20.07 -16.06 15.65
N ASN A 75 19.28 -16.44 16.66
CA ASN A 75 18.07 -17.24 16.50
C ASN A 75 17.05 -16.54 15.58
N LEU A 76 16.78 -15.25 15.81
CA LEU A 76 15.85 -14.46 15.01
C LEU A 76 16.32 -14.32 13.57
N ASN A 77 17.61 -14.05 13.33
CA ASN A 77 18.16 -13.96 11.97
C ASN A 77 17.96 -15.28 11.20
N GLU A 78 18.23 -16.42 11.83
CA GLU A 78 18.09 -17.74 11.21
C GLU A 78 16.62 -18.07 10.92
N SER A 79 15.71 -17.85 11.89
CA SER A 79 14.26 -18.06 11.74
C SER A 79 13.66 -17.15 10.67
N LEU A 80 13.91 -15.84 10.74
CA LEU A 80 13.39 -14.88 9.75
C LEU A 80 13.88 -15.19 8.35
N ARG A 81 15.17 -15.51 8.17
CA ARG A 81 15.70 -15.88 6.85
C ARG A 81 14.97 -17.10 6.29
N LYS A 82 14.74 -18.12 7.11
CA LYS A 82 14.02 -19.32 6.68
C LYS A 82 12.58 -18.96 6.28
N GLU A 83 11.86 -18.28 7.16
CA GLU A 83 10.44 -17.96 6.94
C GLU A 83 10.21 -17.00 5.76
N ILE A 84 11.14 -16.05 5.52
CA ILE A 84 11.11 -15.19 4.34
C ILE A 84 11.26 -16.03 3.05
N ASN A 85 12.16 -17.01 3.03
CA ASN A 85 12.35 -17.87 1.86
C ASN A 85 11.15 -18.79 1.62
N ASP A 86 10.61 -19.37 2.70
CA ASP A 86 9.42 -20.22 2.64
C ASP A 86 8.23 -19.41 2.11
N LEU A 87 7.95 -18.24 2.69
CA LEU A 87 6.85 -17.37 2.25
C LEU A 87 7.07 -16.83 0.83
N GLY A 88 8.32 -16.49 0.47
CA GLY A 88 8.66 -16.06 -0.89
C GLY A 88 8.39 -17.14 -1.93
N SER A 89 8.60 -18.40 -1.57
CA SER A 89 8.25 -19.54 -2.44
C SER A 89 6.74 -19.68 -2.62
N GLU A 90 5.96 -19.48 -1.56
CA GLU A 90 4.50 -19.51 -1.62
C GLU A 90 3.92 -18.34 -2.44
N ILE A 91 4.44 -17.12 -2.25
CA ILE A 91 4.08 -15.94 -3.05
C ILE A 91 4.42 -16.18 -4.52
N TYR A 92 5.61 -16.70 -4.82
CA TYR A 92 6.01 -17.03 -6.18
C TYR A 92 5.04 -18.02 -6.83
N GLN A 93 4.66 -19.09 -6.13
CA GLN A 93 3.69 -20.06 -6.64
C GLN A 93 2.35 -19.40 -6.95
N LEU A 94 1.82 -18.57 -6.04
CA LEU A 94 0.53 -17.91 -6.23
C LEU A 94 0.58 -16.87 -7.37
N ASN A 95 1.68 -16.11 -7.49
CA ASN A 95 1.89 -15.13 -8.56
C ASN A 95 1.91 -15.77 -9.96
N ASN A 96 2.35 -17.03 -10.05
CA ASN A 96 2.40 -17.80 -11.31
C ASN A 96 1.18 -18.70 -11.50
N SER A 97 0.09 -18.44 -10.78
CA SER A 97 -1.16 -19.20 -10.88
C SER A 97 -2.34 -18.28 -11.22
N GLU A 98 -3.37 -18.90 -11.80
CA GLU A 98 -4.66 -18.25 -12.01
C GLU A 98 -5.27 -17.81 -10.67
N ARG A 99 -5.68 -16.54 -10.62
CA ARG A 99 -6.21 -15.92 -9.39
C ARG A 99 -7.27 -14.88 -9.72
N THR A 100 -7.99 -14.45 -8.71
CA THR A 100 -9.02 -13.40 -8.84
C THR A 100 -8.40 -12.03 -8.67
N PHE A 101 -9.12 -10.96 -9.05
CA PHE A 101 -8.65 -9.59 -8.85
C PHE A 101 -8.36 -9.28 -7.36
N SER A 102 -9.31 -9.51 -6.44
CA SER A 102 -9.08 -9.33 -4.99
C SER A 102 -7.84 -10.07 -4.49
N ALA A 103 -7.65 -11.31 -4.93
CA ALA A 103 -6.45 -12.08 -4.59
C ALA A 103 -5.15 -11.44 -5.07
N ASN A 104 -5.15 -10.83 -6.27
CA ASN A 104 -3.99 -10.09 -6.78
C ASN A 104 -3.70 -8.85 -5.93
N GLU A 105 -4.72 -8.09 -5.53
CA GLU A 105 -4.57 -6.91 -4.68
C GLU A 105 -3.87 -7.25 -3.35
N TRP A 106 -4.32 -8.32 -2.68
CA TRP A 106 -3.73 -8.80 -1.44
C TRP A 106 -2.34 -9.42 -1.63
N LEU A 107 -2.10 -10.09 -2.77
CA LEU A 107 -0.80 -10.67 -3.08
C LEU A 107 0.25 -9.58 -3.35
N SER A 108 -0.14 -8.49 -4.01
CA SER A 108 0.72 -7.31 -4.20
C SER A 108 1.11 -6.66 -2.86
N LEU A 109 0.18 -6.57 -1.91
CA LEU A 109 0.47 -6.12 -0.54
C LEU A 109 1.39 -7.10 0.19
N SER A 110 1.12 -8.40 0.11
CA SER A 110 1.94 -9.43 0.75
C SER A 110 3.39 -9.42 0.23
N SER A 111 3.57 -9.28 -1.08
CA SER A 111 4.89 -9.24 -1.73
C SER A 111 5.70 -7.99 -1.33
N ASP A 112 5.05 -6.84 -1.19
CA ASP A 112 5.70 -5.61 -0.70
C ASP A 112 6.14 -5.76 0.76
N GLU A 113 5.29 -6.28 1.64
CA GLU A 113 5.65 -6.51 3.05
C GLU A 113 6.75 -7.56 3.20
N LEU A 114 6.77 -8.62 2.39
CA LEU A 114 7.88 -9.57 2.38
C LEU A 114 9.19 -8.90 1.94
N SER A 115 9.12 -8.01 0.94
CA SER A 115 10.29 -7.28 0.44
C SER A 115 10.84 -6.31 1.50
N LYS A 116 9.97 -5.61 2.22
CA LYS A 116 10.34 -4.77 3.38
C LYS A 116 10.97 -5.60 4.49
N SER A 117 10.38 -6.75 4.83
CA SER A 117 10.94 -7.68 5.81
C SER A 117 12.36 -8.13 5.43
N ALA A 118 12.57 -8.52 4.16
CA ALA A 118 13.88 -8.93 3.65
C ALA A 118 14.89 -7.77 3.64
N GLN A 119 14.45 -6.54 3.34
CA GLN A 119 15.29 -5.36 3.48
C GLN A 119 15.72 -5.14 4.93
N LYS A 120 14.78 -5.20 5.88
CA LYS A 120 15.07 -5.01 7.31
C LYS A 120 15.98 -6.09 7.89
N LEU A 121 15.85 -7.34 7.44
CA LEU A 121 16.79 -8.39 7.78
C LEU A 121 18.21 -8.10 7.28
N ARG A 122 18.35 -7.58 6.06
CA ARG A 122 19.66 -7.14 5.53
C ARG A 122 20.24 -5.97 6.32
N GLU A 123 19.43 -4.97 6.65
CA GLU A 123 19.84 -3.85 7.51
C GLU A 123 20.33 -4.34 8.88
N ALA A 124 19.64 -5.31 9.49
CA ALA A 124 20.09 -5.94 10.74
C ALA A 124 21.48 -6.57 10.61
N GLN A 125 21.72 -7.34 9.54
CA GLN A 125 23.02 -7.95 9.26
C GLN A 125 24.13 -6.91 9.06
N GLU A 126 23.82 -5.79 8.39
CA GLU A 126 24.77 -4.68 8.24
C GLU A 126 25.11 -4.02 9.58
N TYR A 127 24.11 -3.80 10.45
CA TYR A 127 24.35 -3.24 11.78
C TYR A 127 25.21 -4.17 12.64
N LEU A 128 25.01 -5.48 12.57
CA LEU A 128 25.86 -6.46 13.24
C LEU A 128 27.29 -6.42 12.72
N GLY A 129 27.49 -6.33 11.41
CA GLY A 129 28.82 -6.16 10.81
C GLY A 129 29.55 -4.89 11.26
N ARG A 130 28.82 -3.89 11.76
CA ARG A 130 29.35 -2.64 12.32
C ARG A 130 29.39 -2.63 13.87
N GLY A 131 29.05 -3.74 14.53
CA GLY A 131 29.02 -3.85 15.98
C GLY A 131 27.86 -3.09 16.65
N ASN A 132 26.82 -2.69 15.91
CA ASN A 132 25.65 -2.00 16.47
C ASN A 132 24.50 -2.99 16.72
N ALA A 133 24.57 -3.70 17.84
CA ALA A 133 23.58 -4.72 18.18
C ALA A 133 22.19 -4.14 18.48
N ASP A 134 22.09 -2.90 18.97
CA ASP A 134 20.79 -2.29 19.29
C ASP A 134 20.00 -1.96 18.02
N ASN A 135 20.64 -1.32 17.03
CA ASN A 135 20.00 -1.08 15.74
C ASN A 135 19.69 -2.40 15.01
N ALA A 136 20.51 -3.43 15.20
CA ALA A 136 20.21 -4.75 14.66
C ALA A 136 18.93 -5.34 15.26
N VAL A 137 18.72 -5.21 16.58
CA VAL A 137 17.48 -5.63 17.24
C VAL A 137 16.29 -4.85 16.70
N ASP A 138 16.39 -3.52 16.58
CA ASP A 138 15.30 -2.70 16.03
C ASP A 138 14.96 -3.14 14.59
N SER A 139 15.96 -3.36 13.73
CA SER A 139 15.73 -3.89 12.38
C SER A 139 15.11 -5.29 12.38
N LEU A 140 15.44 -6.17 13.33
CA LEU A 140 14.82 -7.49 13.45
C LEU A 140 13.37 -7.42 13.93
N VAL A 141 13.03 -6.47 14.80
CA VAL A 141 11.64 -6.17 15.20
C VAL A 141 10.83 -5.76 13.97
N GLU A 142 11.34 -4.82 13.17
CA GLU A 142 10.68 -4.40 11.93
C GLU A 142 10.53 -5.56 10.94
N SER A 143 11.59 -6.33 10.73
CA SER A 143 11.57 -7.49 9.83
C SER A 143 10.52 -8.52 10.25
N SER A 144 10.40 -8.77 11.56
CA SER A 144 9.39 -9.69 12.12
C SER A 144 7.97 -9.17 11.92
N PHE A 145 7.76 -7.87 12.12
CA PHE A 145 6.45 -7.24 11.92
C PHE A 145 6.02 -7.20 10.45
N ASP A 146 6.94 -6.86 9.53
CA ASP A 146 6.65 -6.88 8.10
C ASP A 146 6.38 -8.31 7.59
N LEU A 147 7.12 -9.30 8.09
CA LEU A 147 6.88 -10.72 7.79
C LEU A 147 5.50 -11.18 8.30
N TYR A 148 5.09 -10.72 9.48
CA TYR A 148 3.76 -10.99 10.02
C TYR A 148 2.66 -10.47 9.09
N LYS A 149 2.72 -9.20 8.67
CA LYS A 149 1.77 -8.62 7.70
C LYS A 149 1.76 -9.39 6.39
N ALA A 150 2.94 -9.72 5.87
CA ALA A 150 3.07 -10.48 4.63
C ALA A 150 2.31 -11.81 4.70
N LYS A 151 2.42 -12.55 5.82
CA LYS A 151 1.69 -13.80 6.04
C LYS A 151 0.18 -13.58 6.13
N VAL A 152 -0.27 -12.55 6.84
CA VAL A 152 -1.70 -12.24 6.96
C VAL A 152 -2.29 -11.93 5.59
N TYR A 153 -1.65 -11.06 4.80
CA TYR A 153 -2.10 -10.71 3.46
C TYR A 153 -2.05 -11.90 2.49
N LEU A 154 -1.03 -12.75 2.55
CA LEU A 154 -0.98 -13.97 1.74
C LEU A 154 -2.14 -14.91 2.07
N ASN A 155 -2.49 -15.05 3.34
CA ASN A 155 -3.61 -15.89 3.75
C ASN A 155 -4.95 -15.36 3.23
N VAL A 156 -5.13 -14.04 3.15
CA VAL A 156 -6.30 -13.44 2.50
C VAL A 156 -6.27 -13.70 1.00
N ALA A 157 -5.14 -13.43 0.33
CA ALA A 157 -4.98 -13.67 -1.10
C ALA A 157 -5.33 -15.11 -1.50
N LYS A 158 -4.86 -16.09 -0.72
CA LYS A 158 -5.19 -17.51 -0.92
C LYS A 158 -6.69 -17.80 -0.78
N LYS A 159 -7.36 -17.21 0.21
CA LYS A 159 -8.82 -17.38 0.40
C LYS A 159 -9.60 -16.81 -0.78
N GLU A 160 -9.26 -15.60 -1.21
CA GLU A 160 -9.93 -14.94 -2.35
C GLU A 160 -9.69 -15.68 -3.67
N SER A 161 -8.54 -16.36 -3.81
CA SER A 161 -8.17 -17.15 -5.01
C SER A 161 -9.08 -18.36 -5.26
N TYR A 162 -9.93 -18.77 -4.32
CA TYR A 162 -10.87 -19.90 -4.50
C TYR A 162 -12.18 -19.52 -5.21
N SER A 163 -12.37 -18.26 -5.63
CA SER A 163 -13.61 -17.82 -6.27
C SER A 163 -13.65 -18.02 -7.80
N GLN A 164 -14.84 -17.85 -8.42
CA GLN A 164 -15.18 -18.36 -9.77
C GLN A 164 -14.72 -17.48 -10.97
N SER A 165 -13.95 -16.43 -10.77
CA SER A 165 -13.52 -15.53 -11.86
C SER A 165 -12.01 -15.31 -11.80
N LYS A 166 -11.26 -16.29 -12.32
CA LYS A 166 -9.80 -16.26 -12.32
C LYS A 166 -9.26 -15.76 -13.65
N ILE A 167 -8.13 -15.08 -13.57
CA ILE A 167 -7.39 -14.53 -14.70
C ILE A 167 -6.01 -15.16 -14.69
N ASP A 168 -5.46 -15.41 -15.87
CA ASP A 168 -4.13 -15.97 -16.03
C ASP A 168 -3.05 -15.04 -15.47
N ALA A 169 -1.97 -15.62 -14.96
CA ALA A 169 -0.89 -14.87 -14.33
C ALA A 169 -0.18 -13.90 -15.29
N GLU A 170 0.07 -14.32 -16.53
CA GLU A 170 0.75 -13.51 -17.54
C GLU A 170 -0.18 -12.43 -18.10
N GLU A 171 -1.46 -12.75 -18.24
CA GLU A 171 -2.50 -11.78 -18.59
C GLU A 171 -2.57 -10.65 -17.54
N PHE A 172 -2.66 -10.99 -16.24
CA PHE A 172 -2.57 -10.00 -15.16
C PHE A 172 -1.34 -9.12 -15.29
N LYS A 173 -0.16 -9.76 -15.43
CA LYS A 173 1.11 -9.04 -15.48
C LYS A 173 1.15 -8.04 -16.64
N THR A 174 0.68 -8.46 -17.81
CA THR A 174 0.66 -7.63 -19.02
C THR A 174 -0.29 -6.45 -18.87
N LEU A 175 -1.52 -6.70 -18.39
CA LEU A 175 -2.54 -5.68 -18.21
C LEU A 175 -2.14 -4.65 -17.15
N GLU A 176 -1.75 -5.11 -15.95
CA GLU A 176 -1.38 -4.20 -14.87
C GLU A 176 -0.16 -3.35 -15.24
N LYS A 177 0.82 -3.92 -15.96
CA LYS A 177 1.98 -3.17 -16.44
C LYS A 177 1.57 -2.02 -17.36
N GLY A 178 0.70 -2.28 -18.33
CA GLY A 178 0.21 -1.26 -19.26
C GLY A 178 -0.53 -0.13 -18.55
N ILE A 179 -1.41 -0.47 -17.60
CA ILE A 179 -2.15 0.50 -16.81
C ILE A 179 -1.23 1.29 -15.88
N ALA A 180 -0.31 0.64 -15.17
CA ALA A 180 0.66 1.31 -14.30
C ALA A 180 1.51 2.32 -15.08
N GLN A 181 1.98 1.95 -16.28
CA GLN A 181 2.74 2.85 -17.15
C GLN A 181 1.91 4.08 -17.56
N LYS A 182 0.64 3.87 -17.93
CA LYS A 182 -0.28 4.97 -18.27
C LYS A 182 -0.46 5.92 -17.08
N TRP A 183 -0.77 5.38 -15.90
CA TRP A 183 -1.00 6.19 -14.70
C TRP A 183 0.25 6.95 -14.24
N ILE A 184 1.44 6.36 -14.37
CA ILE A 184 2.71 7.07 -14.15
C ILE A 184 2.83 8.26 -15.11
N SER A 185 2.55 8.07 -16.39
CA SER A 185 2.62 9.15 -17.39
C SER A 185 1.61 10.26 -17.10
N ASP A 186 0.38 9.89 -16.73
CA ASP A 186 -0.66 10.86 -16.33
C ASP A 186 -0.24 11.65 -15.07
N ALA A 187 0.38 11.00 -14.09
CA ALA A 187 0.91 11.64 -12.90
C ALA A 187 2.07 12.60 -13.22
N GLU A 188 2.98 12.22 -14.11
CA GLU A 188 4.05 13.09 -14.61
C GLU A 188 3.49 14.35 -15.29
N ASN A 189 2.49 14.18 -16.16
CA ASN A 189 1.82 15.28 -16.84
C ASN A 189 1.14 16.22 -15.83
N LYS A 190 0.43 15.66 -14.85
CA LYS A 190 -0.23 16.46 -13.80
C LYS A 190 0.76 17.22 -12.93
N ILE A 191 1.87 16.61 -12.54
CA ILE A 191 2.93 17.33 -11.81
C ILE A 191 3.51 18.47 -12.66
N GLN A 192 3.65 18.26 -13.98
CA GLN A 192 4.12 19.32 -14.88
C GLN A 192 3.12 20.49 -15.01
N GLU A 193 1.81 20.20 -15.00
CA GLU A 193 0.76 21.22 -14.91
C GLU A 193 0.90 22.03 -13.61
N LEU A 194 1.07 21.36 -12.46
CA LEU A 194 1.25 22.01 -11.16
C LEU A 194 2.46 22.94 -11.14
N LYS A 195 3.61 22.46 -11.62
CA LYS A 195 4.85 23.25 -11.75
C LYS A 195 4.68 24.52 -12.59
N THR A 196 3.78 24.48 -13.56
CA THR A 196 3.53 25.62 -14.46
C THR A 196 2.54 26.61 -13.84
N ALA A 197 1.58 26.12 -13.06
CA ALA A 197 0.60 26.94 -12.34
C ALA A 197 1.21 27.66 -11.14
N GLU A 198 2.14 27.01 -10.43
CA GLU A 198 2.95 27.63 -9.38
C GLU A 198 4.09 28.45 -10.00
N VAL A 199 3.84 29.73 -10.31
CA VAL A 199 4.90 30.65 -10.80
C VAL A 199 5.92 30.89 -9.67
N GLY A 200 6.87 29.96 -9.51
CA GLY A 200 7.87 29.87 -8.43
C GLY A 200 8.55 28.48 -8.37
N GLU A 201 9.51 28.29 -7.45
CA GLU A 201 10.31 27.06 -7.36
C GLU A 201 9.51 25.90 -6.71
N PHE A 202 8.84 25.08 -7.54
CA PHE A 202 8.25 23.81 -7.09
C PHE A 202 9.36 22.83 -6.71
N ASN A 203 9.52 22.59 -5.41
CA ASN A 203 10.61 21.78 -4.86
C ASN A 203 10.33 20.26 -4.80
N GLY A 204 9.28 19.76 -5.48
CA GLY A 204 9.01 18.32 -5.54
C GLY A 204 8.42 17.75 -4.25
N GLY A 205 7.41 18.41 -3.67
CA GLY A 205 6.72 17.95 -2.45
C GLY A 205 5.95 16.64 -2.58
N LEU A 206 4.96 16.42 -1.71
CA LEU A 206 4.22 15.15 -1.59
C LEU A 206 3.77 14.51 -2.91
N PRO A 207 3.23 15.24 -3.92
CA PRO A 207 2.88 14.61 -5.20
C PRO A 207 4.06 13.91 -5.90
N GLN A 208 5.26 14.52 -5.86
CA GLN A 208 6.47 13.98 -6.47
C GLN A 208 7.00 12.76 -5.70
N ASP A 209 6.88 12.76 -4.38
CA ASP A 209 7.24 11.60 -3.54
C ASP A 209 6.39 10.38 -3.92
N TYR A 210 5.08 10.55 -4.02
CA TYR A 210 4.16 9.48 -4.46
C TYR A 210 4.46 8.98 -5.87
N LEU A 211 4.82 9.87 -6.80
CA LEU A 211 5.26 9.46 -8.14
C LEU A 211 6.57 8.65 -8.08
N ASN A 212 7.53 9.06 -7.25
CA ASN A 212 8.81 8.34 -7.10
C ASN A 212 8.58 6.94 -6.53
N ILE A 213 7.68 6.80 -5.55
CA ILE A 213 7.26 5.51 -4.99
C ILE A 213 6.57 4.66 -6.06
N SER A 214 5.67 5.24 -6.85
CA SER A 214 5.00 4.55 -7.95
C SER A 214 6.01 3.98 -8.97
N LYS A 215 7.02 4.78 -9.36
CA LYS A 215 8.10 4.35 -10.26
C LYS A 215 8.96 3.25 -9.66
N LYS A 216 9.22 3.31 -8.35
CA LYS A 216 9.92 2.24 -7.63
C LYS A 216 9.12 0.94 -7.71
N TYR A 217 7.84 0.95 -7.37
CA TYR A 217 6.99 -0.23 -7.47
C TYR A 217 6.89 -0.78 -8.90
N TYR A 218 6.84 0.10 -9.91
CA TYR A 218 6.88 -0.32 -11.31
C TYR A 218 8.17 -1.08 -11.64
N SER A 219 9.32 -0.59 -11.16
CA SER A 219 10.63 -1.25 -11.38
C SER A 219 10.78 -2.57 -10.62
N GLU A 220 10.00 -2.76 -9.56
CA GLU A 220 9.92 -3.99 -8.77
C GLU A 220 8.83 -4.95 -9.28
N GLU A 221 8.22 -4.64 -10.43
CA GLU A 221 7.11 -5.38 -11.06
C GLU A 221 5.85 -5.50 -10.18
N ASN A 222 5.68 -4.61 -9.19
CA ASN A 222 4.47 -4.50 -8.40
C ASN A 222 3.53 -3.43 -9.00
N TYR A 223 2.91 -3.79 -10.12
CA TYR A 223 2.16 -2.85 -10.95
C TYR A 223 0.86 -2.35 -10.30
N TYR A 224 0.19 -3.17 -9.47
CA TYR A 224 -0.95 -2.72 -8.67
C TYR A 224 -0.57 -1.56 -7.74
N LEU A 225 0.46 -1.73 -6.89
CA LEU A 225 0.90 -0.66 -5.98
C LEU A 225 1.44 0.55 -6.75
N SER A 226 2.13 0.32 -7.86
CA SER A 226 2.57 1.39 -8.76
C SER A 226 1.39 2.24 -9.22
N THR A 227 0.32 1.61 -9.67
CA THR A 227 -0.91 2.28 -10.12
C THR A 227 -1.57 3.06 -9.00
N MET A 228 -1.73 2.45 -7.82
CA MET A 228 -2.38 3.12 -6.67
C MET A 228 -1.59 4.35 -6.20
N HIS A 229 -0.26 4.29 -6.19
CA HIS A 229 0.58 5.44 -5.82
C HIS A 229 0.60 6.53 -6.89
N ALA A 230 0.54 6.18 -8.17
CA ALA A 230 0.38 7.17 -9.24
C ALA A 230 -0.98 7.88 -9.13
N ALA A 231 -2.05 7.15 -8.80
CA ALA A 231 -3.37 7.72 -8.55
C ALA A 231 -3.36 8.69 -7.35
N SER A 232 -2.70 8.33 -6.24
CA SER A 232 -2.49 9.24 -5.11
C SER A 232 -1.70 10.50 -5.50
N SER A 233 -0.67 10.37 -6.34
CA SER A 233 0.09 11.52 -6.86
C SER A 233 -0.82 12.50 -7.62
N ILE A 234 -1.66 11.97 -8.53
CA ILE A 234 -2.64 12.77 -9.29
C ILE A 234 -3.64 13.44 -8.35
N ALA A 235 -4.16 12.72 -7.36
CA ALA A 235 -5.08 13.26 -6.35
C ALA A 235 -4.46 14.45 -5.60
N LEU A 236 -3.20 14.31 -5.16
CA LEU A 236 -2.49 15.38 -4.46
C LEU A 236 -2.28 16.60 -5.36
N VAL A 237 -1.93 16.42 -6.64
CA VAL A 237 -1.89 17.54 -7.59
C VAL A 237 -3.24 18.25 -7.70
N LYS A 238 -4.35 17.50 -7.80
CA LYS A 238 -5.70 18.08 -7.88
C LYS A 238 -6.04 18.92 -6.64
N ILE A 239 -5.61 18.46 -5.47
CA ILE A 239 -5.80 19.19 -4.21
C ILE A 239 -5.02 20.51 -4.21
N GLU A 240 -3.74 20.49 -4.58
CA GLU A 240 -2.90 21.69 -4.63
C GLU A 240 -3.44 22.72 -5.64
N LEU A 241 -3.88 22.28 -6.82
CA LEU A 241 -4.43 23.16 -7.86
C LEU A 241 -5.79 23.75 -7.50
N SER A 242 -6.65 23.00 -6.82
CA SER A 242 -8.02 23.42 -6.49
C SER A 242 -8.09 24.40 -5.31
N ASN A 243 -6.99 24.58 -4.56
CA ASN A 243 -6.95 25.35 -3.31
C ASN A 243 -8.00 24.90 -2.27
N GLU A 244 -8.52 23.68 -2.36
CA GLU A 244 -9.54 23.15 -1.45
C GLU A 244 -9.08 23.16 0.02
N THR A 245 -7.77 23.07 0.23
CA THR A 245 -7.12 23.10 1.55
C THR A 245 -6.78 24.49 2.03
N LYS A 246 -7.25 25.56 1.37
CA LYS A 246 -7.09 26.97 1.80
C LYS A 246 -8.37 27.56 2.38
N ILE A 247 -9.45 26.77 2.51
CA ILE A 247 -10.75 27.21 3.05
C ILE A 247 -10.68 27.37 4.57
N THR A 248 -10.45 28.58 5.06
CA THR A 248 -10.29 28.86 6.51
C THR A 248 -11.59 28.88 7.32
N ASN A 249 -12.75 28.87 6.66
CA ASN A 249 -14.04 28.82 7.35
C ASN A 249 -14.40 27.37 7.75
N GLN A 250 -14.57 27.14 9.05
CA GLN A 250 -14.84 25.82 9.63
C GLN A 250 -16.09 25.14 9.08
N SER A 251 -17.23 25.85 9.00
CA SER A 251 -18.46 25.23 8.46
C SER A 251 -18.33 24.87 6.98
N VAL A 252 -17.59 25.66 6.21
CA VAL A 252 -17.40 25.41 4.77
C VAL A 252 -16.46 24.24 4.56
N ILE A 253 -15.33 24.16 5.28
CA ILE A 253 -14.40 23.03 5.13
C ILE A 253 -15.03 21.70 5.57
N ILE A 254 -15.84 21.69 6.65
CA ILE A 254 -16.59 20.48 7.07
C ILE A 254 -17.61 20.07 6.01
N THR A 255 -18.36 21.04 5.44
CA THR A 255 -19.34 20.75 4.38
C THR A 255 -18.65 20.16 3.16
N LYS A 256 -17.51 20.73 2.75
CA LYS A 256 -16.70 20.21 1.65
C LYS A 256 -16.14 18.82 1.94
N ALA A 257 -15.70 18.55 3.16
CA ALA A 257 -15.26 17.22 3.57
C ALA A 257 -16.39 16.18 3.50
N LYS A 258 -17.61 16.55 3.92
CA LYS A 258 -18.82 15.71 3.77
C LYS A 258 -19.14 15.44 2.29
N GLU A 259 -19.05 16.45 1.44
CA GLU A 259 -19.28 16.32 -0.01
C GLU A 259 -18.26 15.39 -0.66
N GLU A 260 -16.96 15.61 -0.45
CA GLU A 260 -15.91 14.77 -1.04
C GLU A 260 -15.99 13.33 -0.55
N LEU A 261 -16.21 13.10 0.75
CA LEU A 261 -16.39 11.73 1.28
C LEU A 261 -17.59 11.04 0.64
N THR A 262 -18.71 11.74 0.49
CA THR A 262 -19.93 11.18 -0.14
C THR A 262 -19.67 10.83 -1.61
N LEU A 263 -19.02 11.71 -2.37
CA LEU A 263 -18.65 11.45 -3.76
C LEU A 263 -17.73 10.22 -3.88
N SER A 264 -16.75 10.11 -3.00
CA SER A 264 -15.80 8.99 -3.00
C SER A 264 -16.46 7.67 -2.62
N LYS A 265 -17.30 7.65 -1.58
CA LYS A 265 -18.09 6.47 -1.19
C LYS A 265 -18.99 6.00 -2.33
N ASN A 266 -19.75 6.90 -2.94
CA ASN A 266 -20.62 6.57 -4.07
C ASN A 266 -19.81 5.99 -5.26
N SER A 267 -18.63 6.58 -5.55
CA SER A 267 -17.76 6.08 -6.61
C SER A 267 -17.26 4.67 -6.32
N PHE A 268 -16.90 4.38 -5.06
CA PHE A 268 -16.36 3.11 -4.64
C PHE A 268 -17.44 2.01 -4.57
N GLU A 269 -18.61 2.33 -4.02
CA GLU A 269 -19.78 1.43 -3.99
C GLU A 269 -20.20 0.97 -5.38
N ASN A 270 -20.09 1.84 -6.39
CA ASN A 270 -20.43 1.48 -7.77
C ASN A 270 -19.54 0.35 -8.33
N ILE A 271 -18.26 0.29 -7.93
CA ILE A 271 -17.35 -0.77 -8.39
C ILE A 271 -17.43 -2.03 -7.52
N THR A 272 -17.57 -1.89 -6.20
CA THR A 272 -17.64 -3.04 -5.29
C THR A 272 -18.99 -3.76 -5.33
N ALA A 273 -20.09 -3.06 -5.65
CA ALA A 273 -21.41 -3.68 -5.79
C ALA A 273 -21.55 -4.53 -7.07
N THR A 274 -20.72 -4.26 -8.08
CA THR A 274 -20.84 -4.87 -9.41
C THR A 274 -19.73 -5.87 -9.71
N GLN A 275 -18.58 -5.76 -9.04
CA GLN A 275 -17.39 -6.57 -9.31
C GLN A 275 -16.81 -7.10 -7.99
N LYS A 276 -16.31 -8.34 -7.98
CA LYS A 276 -15.63 -8.93 -6.81
C LYS A 276 -14.24 -8.31 -6.67
N ILE A 277 -14.18 -7.18 -6.00
CA ILE A 277 -12.97 -6.45 -5.66
C ILE A 277 -12.96 -6.08 -4.18
N ASP A 278 -11.76 -6.03 -3.61
CA ASP A 278 -11.58 -5.60 -2.23
C ASP A 278 -11.05 -4.16 -2.23
N SER A 279 -9.99 -3.89 -3.00
CA SER A 279 -9.31 -2.59 -3.04
C SER A 279 -8.88 -2.05 -1.68
N PRO A 280 -8.06 -2.80 -0.93
CA PRO A 280 -7.66 -2.45 0.45
C PRO A 280 -7.08 -1.04 0.60
N ILE A 281 -6.31 -0.55 -0.37
CA ILE A 281 -5.70 0.79 -0.28
C ILE A 281 -6.77 1.87 -0.38
N THR A 282 -7.73 1.71 -1.29
CA THR A 282 -8.86 2.62 -1.46
C THR A 282 -9.74 2.62 -0.21
N GLU A 283 -10.09 1.44 0.30
CA GLU A 283 -10.91 1.29 1.51
C GLU A 283 -10.25 1.97 2.71
N LEU A 284 -8.94 1.78 2.90
CA LEU A 284 -8.22 2.42 3.99
C LEU A 284 -8.33 3.96 3.94
N HIS A 285 -8.18 4.55 2.75
CA HIS A 285 -8.34 5.99 2.59
C HIS A 285 -9.79 6.44 2.83
N LEU A 286 -10.80 5.67 2.39
CA LEU A 286 -12.21 6.00 2.67
C LEU A 286 -12.53 5.96 4.16
N GLU A 287 -12.08 4.91 4.87
CA GLU A 287 -12.30 4.77 6.30
C GLU A 287 -11.57 5.86 7.08
N MET A 288 -10.30 6.14 6.75
CA MET A 288 -9.54 7.26 7.33
C MET A 288 -10.25 8.60 7.12
N ALA A 289 -10.78 8.84 5.92
CA ALA A 289 -11.54 10.06 5.64
C ALA A 289 -12.81 10.18 6.50
N GLY A 290 -13.50 9.06 6.75
CA GLY A 290 -14.66 9.00 7.65
C GLY A 290 -14.31 9.31 9.10
N VAL A 291 -13.27 8.67 9.63
CA VAL A 291 -12.80 8.91 11.01
C VAL A 291 -12.40 10.38 11.21
N TYR A 292 -11.59 10.94 10.32
CA TYR A 292 -11.18 12.35 10.44
C TYR A 292 -12.35 13.32 10.36
N LEU A 293 -13.35 13.02 9.51
CA LEU A 293 -14.55 13.84 9.42
C LEU A 293 -15.37 13.78 10.72
N GLU A 294 -15.57 12.59 11.28
CA GLU A 294 -16.27 12.43 12.54
C GLU A 294 -15.57 13.16 13.69
N GLU A 295 -14.24 13.07 13.76
CA GLU A 295 -13.45 13.78 14.77
C GLU A 295 -13.50 15.30 14.57
N ALA A 296 -13.57 15.78 13.33
CA ALA A 296 -13.75 17.19 13.01
C ALA A 296 -15.16 17.69 13.39
N ASP A 297 -16.20 16.86 13.20
CA ASP A 297 -17.61 17.21 13.48
C ASP A 297 -17.94 17.16 14.97
N LYS A 298 -17.17 16.40 15.77
CA LYS A 298 -17.37 16.24 17.23
C LYS A 298 -16.77 17.38 18.09
N ASN A 299 -15.98 18.31 17.54
CA ASN A 299 -15.08 19.17 18.32
C ASN A 299 -15.27 20.70 18.18
N ASP A 300 -14.93 21.40 19.27
CA ASP A 300 -14.85 22.87 19.42
C ASP A 300 -13.36 23.29 19.60
N SER A 301 -12.49 22.90 18.65
CA SER A 301 -11.02 22.91 18.83
C SER A 301 -10.21 23.44 17.63
N ALA A 302 -8.94 23.79 17.88
CA ALA A 302 -7.96 24.19 16.87
C ALA A 302 -7.67 23.09 15.83
N SER A 303 -8.11 21.84 16.07
CA SER A 303 -7.83 20.68 15.21
C SER A 303 -8.92 20.41 14.17
N ILE A 304 -10.05 21.13 14.19
CA ILE A 304 -11.13 20.95 13.20
C ILE A 304 -10.60 21.10 11.78
N TYR A 305 -9.81 22.16 11.54
CA TYR A 305 -9.27 22.46 10.22
C TYR A 305 -8.36 21.36 9.68
N PRO A 306 -7.26 20.95 10.38
CA PRO A 306 -6.40 19.89 9.87
C PRO A 306 -7.14 18.56 9.68
N LEU A 307 -8.08 18.20 10.57
CA LEU A 307 -8.86 16.96 10.43
C LEU A 307 -9.79 17.00 9.20
N ALA A 308 -10.49 18.12 8.98
CA ALA A 308 -11.34 18.27 7.79
C ALA A 308 -10.50 18.25 6.49
N VAL A 309 -9.32 18.87 6.50
CA VAL A 309 -8.36 18.82 5.38
C VAL A 309 -7.87 17.40 5.12
N ASP A 310 -7.53 16.64 6.16
CA ASP A 310 -7.11 15.24 6.00
C ASP A 310 -8.26 14.36 5.52
N SER A 311 -9.50 14.63 5.93
CA SER A 311 -10.68 13.96 5.39
C SER A 311 -10.87 14.22 3.89
N ILE A 312 -10.77 15.48 3.45
CA ILE A 312 -10.82 15.86 2.03
C ILE A 312 -9.71 15.16 1.23
N ARG A 313 -8.47 15.22 1.74
CA ARG A 313 -7.32 14.62 1.08
C ARG A 313 -7.50 13.12 0.88
N ASN A 314 -7.88 12.39 1.93
CA ASN A 314 -8.08 10.95 1.86
C ASN A 314 -9.27 10.60 0.95
N SER A 315 -10.35 11.39 0.97
CA SER A 315 -11.49 11.20 0.07
C SER A 315 -11.08 11.32 -1.40
N ILE A 316 -10.31 12.34 -1.76
CA ILE A 316 -9.90 12.57 -3.16
C ILE A 316 -8.89 11.51 -3.61
N ILE A 317 -7.97 11.09 -2.74
CA ILE A 317 -7.07 9.97 -3.01
C ILE A 317 -7.87 8.69 -3.29
N ALA A 318 -8.81 8.34 -2.41
CA ALA A 318 -9.65 7.16 -2.60
C ALA A 318 -10.43 7.21 -3.91
N ARG A 319 -10.95 8.38 -4.31
CA ARG A 319 -11.67 8.53 -5.58
C ARG A 319 -10.78 8.31 -6.80
N GLU A 320 -9.54 8.82 -6.79
CA GLU A 320 -8.61 8.55 -7.90
C GLU A 320 -8.15 7.10 -7.93
N GLN A 321 -7.94 6.47 -6.77
CA GLN A 321 -7.62 5.03 -6.69
C GLN A 321 -8.80 4.17 -7.17
N THR A 322 -10.03 4.53 -6.80
CA THR A 322 -11.27 3.92 -7.33
C THR A 322 -11.29 3.97 -8.86
N ARG A 323 -10.96 5.13 -9.45
CA ARG A 323 -10.87 5.28 -10.92
C ARG A 323 -9.81 4.38 -11.52
N ALA A 324 -8.65 4.26 -10.87
CA ALA A 324 -7.57 3.39 -11.33
C ALA A 324 -7.95 1.90 -11.27
N VAL A 325 -8.60 1.48 -10.19
CA VAL A 325 -9.13 0.12 -10.01
C VAL A 325 -10.20 -0.19 -11.05
N SER A 326 -11.11 0.75 -11.30
CA SER A 326 -12.13 0.62 -12.37
C SER A 326 -11.49 0.36 -13.73
N GLU A 327 -10.41 1.07 -14.04
CA GLU A 327 -9.69 0.93 -15.30
C GLU A 327 -8.97 -0.41 -15.39
N LEU A 328 -8.32 -0.87 -14.31
CA LEU A 328 -7.75 -2.22 -14.25
C LEU A 328 -8.81 -3.28 -14.53
N LEU A 329 -10.00 -3.17 -13.93
CA LEU A 329 -11.09 -4.14 -14.09
C LEU A 329 -11.70 -4.14 -15.49
N ALA A 330 -11.89 -2.97 -16.09
CA ALA A 330 -12.41 -2.86 -17.46
C ALA A 330 -11.48 -3.55 -18.47
N ASN A 331 -10.16 -3.38 -18.32
CA ASN A 331 -9.17 -3.99 -19.22
C ASN A 331 -8.97 -5.50 -18.98
N ILE A 332 -9.40 -6.00 -17.82
CA ILE A 332 -9.42 -7.44 -17.50
C ILE A 332 -10.70 -8.12 -17.99
N SER A 333 -11.80 -7.37 -18.14
CA SER A 333 -13.10 -7.90 -18.57
C SER A 333 -13.28 -7.93 -20.10
N GLU A 334 -12.42 -7.23 -20.85
CA GLU A 334 -12.37 -7.30 -22.31
C GLU A 334 -11.21 -8.23 -22.72
N PRO A 335 -11.46 -9.43 -23.27
CA PRO A 335 -10.40 -10.19 -23.89
C PRO A 335 -9.84 -9.38 -25.05
N ALA A 336 -8.52 -9.25 -25.13
CA ALA A 336 -7.84 -8.72 -26.30
C ALA A 336 -8.25 -9.60 -27.50
N ASP A 337 -9.11 -9.08 -28.36
CA ASP A 337 -9.60 -9.78 -29.55
C ASP A 337 -8.39 -10.06 -30.48
N PRO A 338 -7.95 -11.32 -30.64
CA PRO A 338 -6.88 -11.63 -31.56
C PRO A 338 -7.51 -11.84 -32.94
N LEU A 339 -7.17 -10.94 -33.88
CA LEU A 339 -7.44 -10.97 -35.34
C LEU A 339 -8.55 -10.05 -35.84
N THR A 340 -8.15 -8.82 -36.18
CA THR A 340 -8.39 -8.33 -37.54
C THR A 340 -7.06 -7.93 -38.17
N THR A 341 -6.40 -8.91 -38.77
CA THR A 341 -5.53 -8.67 -39.92
C THR A 341 -6.38 -8.12 -41.05
N SER A 342 -6.15 -6.87 -41.45
CA SER A 342 -6.27 -6.48 -42.85
C SER A 342 -4.90 -5.97 -43.29
N GLU A 343 -4.19 -6.82 -44.02
CA GLU A 343 -3.12 -6.40 -44.90
C GLU A 343 -3.68 -5.33 -45.84
N ASP A 344 -3.02 -4.18 -45.92
CA ASP A 344 -2.66 -3.67 -47.24
C ASP A 344 -1.31 -2.94 -47.19
N THR A 345 -0.38 -3.56 -47.92
CA THR A 345 0.99 -3.21 -48.25
C THR A 345 1.21 -1.76 -48.73
N GLN A 346 2.32 -1.15 -48.32
CA GLN A 346 3.48 -0.96 -49.21
C GLN A 346 4.76 -0.42 -48.51
N LYS A 347 5.79 -1.27 -48.59
CA LYS A 347 7.26 -1.04 -48.64
C LYS A 347 7.76 0.42 -48.66
N VAL A 348 8.85 0.70 -47.94
CA VAL A 348 10.23 0.75 -48.48
C VAL A 348 11.28 0.50 -47.38
N SER A 349 12.19 -0.42 -47.73
CA SER A 349 13.60 -0.67 -47.36
C SER A 349 14.30 0.22 -46.31
N SER A 350 15.39 -0.13 -45.62
CA SER A 350 16.25 -1.32 -45.45
C SER A 350 17.41 -0.81 -44.60
N GLY A 351 17.91 -1.57 -43.64
CA GLY A 351 19.15 -1.21 -42.95
C GLY A 351 19.50 -2.22 -41.86
N ILE A 352 20.23 -3.26 -42.26
CA ILE A 352 20.77 -4.33 -41.40
C ILE A 352 22.08 -3.85 -40.76
N MET A 353 22.32 -4.30 -39.52
CA MET A 353 23.58 -4.74 -38.87
C MET A 353 23.69 -4.15 -37.46
N ASP A 354 23.46 -4.94 -36.41
CA ASP A 354 24.33 -5.97 -35.83
C ASP A 354 25.50 -5.38 -35.02
N SER A 355 25.49 -5.61 -33.70
CA SER A 355 26.62 -6.16 -32.93
C SER A 355 26.48 -5.92 -31.41
N GLY A 356 26.43 -7.01 -30.67
CA GLY A 356 27.34 -7.27 -29.53
C GLY A 356 27.19 -6.49 -28.21
N GLY A 357 26.66 -7.18 -27.20
CA GLY A 357 27.49 -7.57 -26.04
C GLY A 357 27.48 -6.73 -24.74
N LYS A 358 27.44 -7.48 -23.63
CA LYS A 358 27.81 -7.19 -22.21
C LYS A 358 26.77 -6.44 -21.36
N LEU A 359 26.13 -7.07 -20.39
CA LEU A 359 26.60 -7.50 -19.04
C LEU A 359 27.25 -6.40 -18.18
N LEU A 360 26.56 -6.18 -17.05
CA LEU A 360 27.05 -5.91 -15.69
C LEU A 360 27.40 -4.48 -15.24
N LYS A 361 26.80 -4.20 -14.07
CA LYS A 361 27.17 -3.28 -12.98
C LYS A 361 26.85 -1.81 -13.19
N THR A 362 25.97 -1.29 -12.33
CA THR A 362 26.40 -0.34 -11.28
C THR A 362 25.45 -0.44 -10.08
N VAL A 363 25.95 -1.02 -9.00
CA VAL A 363 25.50 -0.79 -7.62
C VAL A 363 26.22 0.48 -7.16
N SER A 364 25.52 1.43 -6.52
CA SER A 364 25.96 2.07 -5.28
C SER A 364 25.23 3.39 -4.99
N LYS A 365 24.54 3.39 -3.84
CA LYS A 365 24.38 4.47 -2.85
C LYS A 365 23.72 5.78 -3.31
N LYS A 366 22.56 6.06 -2.72
CA LYS A 366 22.43 7.16 -1.75
C LYS A 366 21.29 6.91 -0.77
N PHE A 367 21.46 7.52 0.39
CA PHE A 367 20.96 7.17 1.70
C PHE A 367 19.86 8.17 2.13
N THR A 368 18.90 7.63 2.90
CA THR A 368 18.11 8.25 3.98
C THR A 368 17.10 9.38 3.73
N GLN A 369 15.94 9.12 4.38
CA GLN A 369 14.92 10.04 4.93
C GLN A 369 14.04 10.69 3.85
N TYR A 370 12.72 10.45 3.78
CA TYR A 370 11.72 10.46 4.86
C TYR A 370 10.56 9.50 4.58
N PHE A 371 9.97 8.96 5.65
CA PHE A 371 8.61 8.40 5.68
C PHE A 371 8.12 8.34 7.13
N PHE A 372 6.83 8.60 7.31
CA PHE A 372 6.00 8.47 8.52
C PHE A 372 6.18 9.53 9.61
#